data_AF-A0A3S0ENI2-F1
#
_entry.id   AF-A0A3S0ENI2-F1
#
_cell.length_a   1.000
_cell.length_b   1.000
_cell.length_c   1.000
_cell.angle_alpha   90.00
_cell.angle_beta   90.00
_cell.angle_gamma   90.00
#
_symmetry.space_group_name_H-M   'P 1'
#
loop_
_entity.id
_entity.type
_entity.pdbx_description
1 polymer ?
#
loop_
_entity_poly.entity_id
_entity_poly.type
_entity_poly.pdbx_seq_one_letter_code
_entity_poly.pdbx_strand_id
1 'polypeptide(L)'
;MTAHTFLHGVRRPIEWLRAMWLLEEGFSFSANMFADVTGMAPSSVGSMFSKLFTVLVGEMDDLESECSSTFVKTFKRRSVHTPALKHPSAEQDIFDEIENQKMAASLDSHLERCLDEIYAKPVGATKVAAPVGLPESAERSDCAVPGVLSGSNSYCGEFSDGKELVASAVTSVVDWSKEKKVFKLLSKQPIKFDALGSTAKLSIGDLSVALVHLELGGLIRTLPGHQYVRQRLLWTDKSSSKSGNKDKRFEPFFDFISRTFHGISRKYLQLYLGAYFCYVARVRWGVGRLFAACLRSRRITHRKVLAFVSPHVVAYYTPKADRSR
;
A
#
# COMPACT_ATOMS: atom_id res chain seq x y z
N MET A 1 2.35 40.77 8.50
CA MET A 1 2.88 39.49 9.07
C MET A 1 2.17 38.24 8.48
N THR A 2 1.90 38.18 7.18
CA THR A 2 1.30 36.99 6.50
C THR A 2 2.20 36.43 5.41
N ALA A 3 3.48 36.84 5.36
CA ALA A 3 4.44 36.25 4.45
C ALA A 3 4.63 34.75 4.81
N HIS A 4 4.65 33.89 3.80
CA HIS A 4 4.85 32.43 3.93
C HIS A 4 3.74 31.61 4.61
N THR A 5 2.65 32.23 5.08
CA THR A 5 1.51 31.49 5.63
C THR A 5 0.56 31.02 4.53
N PHE A 6 -0.35 30.11 4.86
CA PHE A 6 -1.42 29.66 3.97
C PHE A 6 -2.27 30.80 3.38
N LEU A 7 -2.55 31.82 4.19
CA LEU A 7 -3.38 32.98 3.82
C LEU A 7 -2.61 34.07 3.06
N HIS A 8 -1.37 33.81 2.66
CA HIS A 8 -0.58 34.78 1.90
C HIS A 8 -1.25 35.12 0.55
N GLY A 9 -1.55 36.40 0.35
CA GLY A 9 -2.17 36.91 -0.87
C GLY A 9 -3.68 36.66 -0.97
N VAL A 10 -4.35 36.29 0.13
CA VAL A 10 -5.81 36.20 0.17
C VAL A 10 -6.42 37.60 0.12
N ARG A 11 -7.22 37.87 -0.92
CA ARG A 11 -7.92 39.16 -1.11
C ARG A 11 -9.27 39.25 -0.39
N ARG A 12 -9.88 38.11 -0.11
CA ARG A 12 -11.27 37.95 0.36
C ARG A 12 -11.32 37.06 1.61
N PRO A 13 -10.75 37.53 2.75
CA PRO A 13 -10.56 36.68 3.92
C PRO A 13 -11.88 36.19 4.55
N ILE A 14 -12.94 36.98 4.45
CA ILE A 14 -14.26 36.63 4.99
C ILE A 14 -14.81 35.38 4.32
N GLU A 15 -14.68 35.27 3.01
CA GLU A 15 -15.15 34.13 2.22
C GLU A 15 -14.33 32.87 2.49
N TRP A 16 -13.02 33.01 2.74
CA TRP A 16 -12.19 31.89 3.20
C TRP A 16 -12.62 31.39 4.58
N LEU A 17 -12.85 32.31 5.53
CA LEU A 17 -13.33 31.95 6.86
C LEU A 17 -14.72 31.31 6.82
N ARG A 18 -15.63 31.82 6.00
CA ARG A 18 -16.95 31.23 5.75
C ARG A 18 -16.84 29.81 5.20
N ALA A 19 -15.98 29.59 4.20
CA ALA A 19 -15.77 28.26 3.64
C ALA A 19 -15.22 27.28 4.68
N MET A 20 -14.25 27.70 5.49
CA MET A 20 -13.69 26.85 6.56
C MET A 20 -14.75 26.52 7.61
N TRP A 21 -15.48 27.53 8.10
CA TRP A 21 -16.54 27.34 9.08
C TRP A 21 -17.64 26.39 8.56
N LEU A 22 -18.10 26.59 7.33
CA LEU A 22 -19.11 25.70 6.75
C LEU A 22 -18.61 24.25 6.58
N LEU A 23 -17.33 24.03 6.28
CA LEU A 23 -16.74 22.68 6.21
C LEU A 23 -16.61 22.02 7.60
N GLU A 24 -16.30 22.79 8.64
CA GLU A 24 -16.28 22.32 10.05
C GLU A 24 -17.70 21.98 10.53
N GLU A 25 -18.66 22.85 10.18
CA GLU A 25 -20.10 22.61 10.28
C GLU A 25 -20.60 21.59 9.24
N GLY A 26 -19.69 20.97 8.49
CA GLY A 26 -19.86 19.87 7.52
C GLY A 26 -21.07 20.01 6.62
N PHE A 27 -21.30 21.24 6.22
CA PHE A 27 -21.91 21.51 4.94
C PHE A 27 -20.94 21.08 3.84
N SER A 28 -21.50 20.44 2.83
CA SER A 28 -20.76 20.12 1.62
C SER A 28 -21.34 20.94 0.47
N PHE A 29 -20.48 21.56 -0.31
CA PHE A 29 -20.89 22.43 -1.40
C PHE A 29 -19.95 22.29 -2.58
N SER A 30 -20.53 22.35 -3.78
CA SER A 30 -19.74 22.49 -5.00
C SER A 30 -19.16 23.90 -5.11
N ALA A 31 -18.12 24.07 -5.93
CA ALA A 31 -17.55 25.38 -6.19
C ALA A 31 -18.58 26.36 -6.81
N ASN A 32 -19.54 25.85 -7.58
CA ASN A 32 -20.60 26.66 -8.19
C ASN A 32 -21.60 27.12 -7.11
N MET A 33 -22.08 26.22 -6.26
CA MET A 33 -23.02 26.57 -5.19
C MET A 33 -22.44 27.65 -4.27
N PHE A 34 -21.18 27.52 -3.88
CA PHE A 34 -20.55 28.51 -3.01
C PHE A 34 -20.24 29.83 -3.75
N ALA A 35 -19.91 29.76 -5.04
CA ALA A 35 -19.76 30.94 -5.88
C ALA A 35 -21.06 31.75 -5.98
N ASP A 36 -22.19 31.07 -6.16
CA ASP A 36 -23.52 31.69 -6.25
C ASP A 36 -23.88 32.40 -4.93
N VAL A 37 -23.61 31.76 -3.78
CA VAL A 37 -23.89 32.33 -2.45
C VAL A 37 -22.97 33.52 -2.11
N THR A 38 -21.72 33.50 -2.58
CA THR A 38 -20.72 34.53 -2.21
C THR A 38 -20.49 35.60 -3.27
N GLY A 39 -21.06 35.45 -4.48
CA GLY A 39 -20.75 36.31 -5.62
C GLY A 39 -19.29 36.22 -6.06
N MET A 40 -18.62 35.08 -5.82
CA MET A 40 -17.25 34.83 -6.27
C MET A 40 -17.24 34.16 -7.65
N ALA A 41 -16.18 34.35 -8.42
CA ALA A 41 -16.01 33.58 -9.66
C ALA A 41 -15.82 32.07 -9.34
N PRO A 42 -16.53 31.14 -10.00
CA PRO A 42 -16.43 29.70 -9.73
C PRO A 42 -14.99 29.15 -9.79
N SER A 43 -14.16 29.65 -10.71
CA SER A 43 -12.75 29.27 -10.82
C SER A 43 -11.92 29.66 -9.59
N SER A 44 -12.23 30.82 -8.98
CA SER A 44 -11.57 31.29 -7.76
C SER A 44 -11.96 30.43 -6.56
N VAL A 45 -13.24 30.08 -6.45
CA VAL A 45 -13.75 29.17 -5.41
C VAL A 45 -13.15 27.77 -5.57
N GLY A 46 -13.06 27.25 -6.80
CA GLY A 46 -12.40 25.98 -7.08
C GLY A 46 -10.95 25.97 -6.59
N SER A 47 -10.17 27.02 -6.90
CA SER A 47 -8.80 27.14 -6.40
C SER A 47 -8.71 27.23 -4.88
N MET A 48 -9.66 27.93 -4.25
CA MET A 48 -9.78 28.03 -2.80
C MET A 48 -10.02 26.65 -2.17
N PHE A 49 -11.01 25.89 -2.66
CA PHE A 49 -11.31 24.56 -2.14
C PHE A 49 -10.16 23.58 -2.36
N SER A 50 -9.52 23.58 -3.53
CA SER A 50 -8.38 22.71 -3.75
C SER A 50 -7.25 22.98 -2.74
N LYS A 51 -7.02 24.23 -2.34
CA LYS A 51 -6.05 24.57 -1.29
C LYS A 51 -6.50 24.08 0.09
N LEU A 52 -7.76 24.31 0.47
CA LEU A 52 -8.32 23.80 1.74
C LEU A 52 -8.24 22.27 1.81
N PHE A 53 -8.61 21.59 0.73
CA PHE A 53 -8.57 20.14 0.64
C PHE A 53 -7.13 19.63 0.69
N THR A 54 -6.16 20.38 0.15
CA THR A 54 -4.74 20.01 0.29
C THR A 54 -4.29 20.07 1.75
N VAL A 55 -4.79 21.02 2.55
CA VAL A 55 -4.53 21.06 4.00
C VAL A 55 -5.16 19.86 4.69
N LEU A 56 -6.42 19.54 4.36
CA LEU A 56 -7.12 18.38 4.92
C LEU A 56 -6.38 17.07 4.64
N VAL A 57 -5.85 16.90 3.43
CA VAL A 57 -5.03 15.73 3.07
C VAL A 57 -3.76 15.62 3.91
N GLY A 58 -3.13 16.75 4.26
CA GLY A 58 -1.97 16.75 5.15
C GLY A 58 -2.28 16.42 6.62
N GLU A 59 -3.56 16.25 6.98
CA GLU A 59 -4.00 15.86 8.32
C GLU A 59 -4.50 14.40 8.35
N MET A 60 -4.31 13.65 7.26
CA MET A 60 -4.74 12.26 7.06
C MET A 60 -3.65 11.21 7.31
N ASP A 61 -2.51 11.57 7.91
CA ASP A 61 -1.32 10.71 7.97
C ASP A 61 -1.54 9.36 8.71
N ASP A 62 -2.45 9.32 9.70
CA ASP A 62 -2.72 8.12 10.52
C ASP A 62 -3.93 7.30 10.05
N LEU A 63 -4.35 7.46 8.78
CA LEU A 63 -5.56 6.84 8.27
C LEU A 63 -5.30 5.57 7.46
N GLU A 64 -6.36 4.78 7.30
CA GLU A 64 -6.35 3.60 6.44
C GLU A 64 -6.04 3.99 4.99
N SER A 65 -5.42 3.07 4.26
CA SER A 65 -5.01 3.25 2.88
C SER A 65 -5.69 2.24 1.98
N GLU A 66 -6.11 2.66 0.78
CA GLU A 66 -6.80 1.82 -0.18
C GLU A 66 -6.35 2.13 -1.61
N CYS A 67 -6.45 1.16 -2.49
CA CYS A 67 -6.18 1.37 -3.90
C CYS A 67 -7.20 2.32 -4.55
N SER A 68 -6.70 3.27 -5.36
CA SER A 68 -7.52 4.19 -6.16
C SER A 68 -8.49 3.48 -7.11
N SER A 69 -8.19 2.23 -7.51
CA SER A 69 -9.08 1.42 -8.36
C SER A 69 -10.43 1.10 -7.68
N THR A 70 -10.46 1.04 -6.36
CA THR A 70 -11.68 0.86 -5.56
C THR A 70 -12.69 2.01 -5.78
N PHE A 71 -12.20 3.19 -6.17
CA PHE A 71 -12.99 4.42 -6.34
C PHE A 71 -13.39 4.71 -7.80
N VAL A 72 -13.12 3.81 -8.74
CA VAL A 72 -13.33 4.04 -10.19
C VAL A 72 -14.75 4.49 -10.53
N LYS A 73 -15.76 4.05 -9.77
CA LYS A 73 -17.17 4.45 -9.95
C LYS A 73 -17.42 5.95 -9.76
N THR A 74 -16.56 6.63 -9.02
CA THR A 74 -16.65 8.09 -8.82
C THR A 74 -16.06 8.90 -9.97
N PHE A 75 -15.31 8.24 -10.87
CA PHE A 75 -14.60 8.90 -11.96
C PHE A 75 -15.55 9.20 -13.12
N LYS A 76 -16.19 10.37 -13.06
CA LYS A 76 -17.09 10.88 -14.11
C LYS A 76 -16.53 12.10 -14.83
N ARG A 77 -15.45 12.70 -14.33
CA ARG A 77 -14.81 13.88 -14.93
C ARG A 77 -13.47 13.53 -15.53
N ARG A 78 -13.22 14.02 -16.74
CA ARG A 78 -11.94 13.87 -17.44
C ARG A 78 -10.89 14.77 -16.80
N SER A 79 -9.67 14.28 -16.68
CA SER A 79 -8.49 15.12 -16.42
C SER A 79 -7.67 15.29 -17.69
N VAL A 80 -6.63 16.12 -17.62
CA VAL A 80 -5.63 16.27 -18.70
C VAL A 80 -4.95 14.94 -19.03
N HIS A 81 -4.94 13.97 -18.10
CA HIS A 81 -4.36 12.65 -18.29
C HIS A 81 -5.35 11.63 -18.88
N THR A 82 -6.64 11.96 -19.05
CA THR A 82 -7.59 11.04 -19.69
C THR A 82 -7.24 10.91 -21.17
N PRO A 83 -7.03 9.71 -21.71
CA PRO A 83 -6.81 9.53 -23.14
C PRO A 83 -7.96 10.13 -23.96
N ALA A 84 -7.63 10.60 -25.16
CA ALA A 84 -8.65 11.05 -26.11
C ALA A 84 -9.65 9.92 -26.38
N LEU A 85 -10.94 10.26 -26.41
CA LEU A 85 -12.04 9.34 -26.74
C LEU A 85 -12.22 8.15 -25.79
N LYS A 86 -11.58 8.14 -24.61
CA LYS A 86 -11.80 7.13 -23.57
C LYS A 86 -12.57 7.69 -22.37
N HIS A 87 -13.26 6.80 -21.66
CA HIS A 87 -13.96 7.11 -20.41
C HIS A 87 -12.95 7.56 -19.32
N PRO A 88 -13.32 8.46 -18.37
CA PRO A 88 -12.42 8.88 -17.28
C PRO A 88 -11.79 7.75 -16.46
N SER A 89 -12.48 6.60 -16.35
CA SER A 89 -11.95 5.41 -15.68
C SER A 89 -10.68 4.84 -16.34
N ALA A 90 -10.48 5.08 -17.64
CA ALA A 90 -9.31 4.61 -18.36
C ALA A 90 -8.00 5.24 -17.86
N GLU A 91 -8.06 6.34 -17.09
CA GLU A 91 -6.89 6.83 -16.35
C GLU A 91 -6.38 5.77 -15.38
N GLN A 92 -7.26 5.08 -14.67
CA GLN A 92 -6.87 4.08 -13.69
C GLN A 92 -6.14 2.91 -14.36
N ASP A 93 -6.63 2.43 -15.49
CA ASP A 93 -6.01 1.33 -16.24
C ASP A 93 -4.54 1.66 -16.61
N ILE A 94 -4.28 2.90 -17.00
CA ILE A 94 -2.93 3.37 -17.32
C ILE A 94 -2.05 3.43 -16.06
N PHE A 95 -2.59 3.91 -14.94
CA PHE A 95 -1.86 3.95 -13.69
C PHE A 95 -1.53 2.54 -13.18
N ASP A 96 -2.49 1.62 -13.24
CA ASP A 96 -2.30 0.22 -12.89
C ASP A 96 -1.24 -0.41 -13.80
N GLU A 97 -1.23 -0.10 -15.10
CA GLU A 97 -0.19 -0.59 -16.01
C GLU A 97 1.19 -0.05 -15.66
N ILE A 98 1.32 1.26 -15.42
CA ILE A 98 2.60 1.90 -15.05
C ILE A 98 3.12 1.33 -13.72
N GLU A 99 2.27 1.19 -12.72
CA GLU A 99 2.67 0.66 -11.42
C GLU A 99 3.09 -0.80 -11.52
N ASN A 100 2.35 -1.61 -12.28
CA ASN A 100 2.75 -2.98 -12.58
C ASN A 100 4.09 -3.07 -13.33
N GLN A 101 4.41 -2.10 -14.21
CA GLN A 101 5.72 -2.02 -14.86
C GLN A 101 6.82 -1.64 -13.87
N LYS A 102 6.58 -0.67 -12.99
CA LYS A 102 7.54 -0.26 -11.94
C LYS A 102 7.81 -1.38 -10.94
N MET A 103 6.77 -2.09 -10.50
CA MET A 103 6.92 -3.24 -9.62
C MET A 103 7.71 -4.36 -10.30
N ALA A 104 7.43 -4.65 -11.57
CA ALA A 104 8.21 -5.62 -12.32
C ALA A 104 9.71 -5.23 -12.40
N ALA A 105 10.01 -3.97 -12.70
CA ALA A 105 11.39 -3.48 -12.75
C ALA A 105 12.09 -3.48 -11.38
N SER A 106 11.37 -3.12 -10.31
CA SER A 106 11.89 -3.17 -8.94
C SER A 106 12.17 -4.60 -8.48
N LEU A 107 11.29 -5.54 -8.84
CA LEU A 107 11.47 -6.96 -8.54
C LEU A 107 12.67 -7.52 -9.28
N ASP A 108 12.81 -7.22 -10.57
CA ASP A 108 13.97 -7.63 -11.35
C ASP A 108 15.26 -7.09 -10.73
N SER A 109 15.27 -5.82 -10.30
CA SER A 109 16.41 -5.20 -9.62
C SER A 109 16.72 -5.82 -8.25
N HIS A 110 15.69 -6.12 -7.45
CA HIS A 110 15.86 -6.73 -6.14
C HIS A 110 16.34 -8.18 -6.25
N LEU A 111 15.77 -8.93 -7.20
CA LEU A 111 16.17 -10.30 -7.49
C LEU A 111 17.61 -10.35 -8.00
N GLU A 112 18.03 -9.39 -8.83
CA GLU A 112 19.44 -9.25 -9.21
C GLU A 112 20.35 -8.98 -8.00
N ARG A 113 20.00 -8.02 -7.13
CA ARG A 113 20.80 -7.71 -5.93
C ARG A 113 20.91 -8.89 -4.97
N CYS A 114 19.80 -9.57 -4.68
CA CYS A 114 19.81 -10.74 -3.79
C CYS A 114 20.68 -11.86 -4.35
N LEU A 115 20.64 -12.06 -5.67
CA LEU A 115 21.52 -13.05 -6.30
C LEU A 115 22.98 -12.61 -6.19
N ASP A 116 23.30 -11.35 -6.47
CA ASP A 116 24.68 -10.86 -6.35
C ASP A 116 25.22 -10.96 -4.91
N GLU A 117 24.42 -10.66 -3.87
CA GLU A 117 24.83 -10.81 -2.47
C GLU A 117 25.08 -12.28 -2.07
N ILE A 118 24.26 -13.20 -2.57
CA ILE A 118 24.43 -14.64 -2.32
C ILE A 118 25.70 -15.15 -3.01
N TYR A 119 25.98 -14.70 -4.23
CA TYR A 119 27.11 -15.21 -5.03
C TYR A 119 28.43 -14.44 -4.83
N ALA A 120 28.41 -13.21 -4.30
CA ALA A 120 29.61 -12.41 -4.05
C ALA A 120 30.37 -12.81 -2.77
N LYS A 121 29.81 -13.68 -1.91
CA LYS A 121 30.58 -14.29 -0.82
C LYS A 121 31.41 -15.44 -1.41
N PRO A 122 32.74 -15.28 -1.60
CA PRO A 122 33.56 -16.41 -1.97
C PRO A 122 33.40 -17.49 -0.91
N VAL A 123 33.27 -18.75 -1.36
CA VAL A 123 33.33 -19.97 -0.52
C VAL A 123 34.78 -20.18 -0.04
N GLY A 124 35.38 -19.11 0.47
CA GLY A 124 36.76 -19.01 0.90
C GLY A 124 36.84 -19.12 2.41
N ALA A 125 37.13 -20.34 2.85
CA ALA A 125 37.73 -20.65 4.14
C ALA A 125 36.92 -20.24 5.39
N THR A 126 35.75 -20.86 5.58
CA THR A 126 35.39 -21.23 6.96
C THR A 126 36.47 -22.21 7.42
N LYS A 127 37.47 -21.70 8.14
CA LYS A 127 38.43 -22.55 8.87
C LYS A 127 37.59 -23.52 9.68
N VAL A 128 37.61 -24.79 9.29
CA VAL A 128 37.05 -25.87 10.09
C VAL A 128 37.78 -25.80 11.43
N ALA A 129 37.12 -25.22 12.43
CA ALA A 129 37.61 -25.27 13.79
C ALA A 129 37.71 -26.75 14.13
N ALA A 130 38.90 -27.17 14.55
CA ALA A 130 39.21 -28.55 14.90
C ALA A 130 38.15 -29.08 15.87
N PRO A 131 37.78 -30.37 15.76
CA PRO A 131 36.79 -30.98 16.63
C PRO A 131 37.21 -30.80 18.10
N VAL A 132 36.41 -30.04 18.85
CA VAL A 132 36.53 -29.94 20.30
C VAL A 132 36.22 -31.33 20.85
N GLY A 133 37.20 -31.90 21.54
CA GLY A 133 37.13 -33.23 22.12
C GLY A 133 35.93 -33.39 23.05
N LEU A 134 35.29 -34.55 22.93
CA LEU A 134 34.32 -35.08 23.89
C LEU A 134 34.97 -35.15 25.29
N PRO A 135 34.34 -34.59 26.34
CA PRO A 135 34.72 -34.91 27.70
C PRO A 135 34.21 -36.31 28.04
N GLU A 136 35.19 -37.15 28.37
CA GLU A 136 35.08 -38.50 28.91
C GLU A 136 34.48 -38.46 30.32
N SER A 137 33.76 -39.54 30.63
CA SER A 137 33.00 -39.89 31.84
C SER A 137 33.62 -39.49 33.20
N ALA A 138 32.77 -39.02 34.11
CA ALA A 138 32.99 -39.10 35.56
C ALA A 138 31.74 -39.67 36.26
N GLU A 139 31.99 -40.71 37.06
CA GLU A 139 31.04 -41.52 37.80
C GLU A 139 30.55 -40.86 39.10
N ARG A 140 29.34 -41.28 39.53
CA ARG A 140 28.85 -41.55 40.90
C ARG A 140 29.05 -40.51 42.03
N SER A 141 27.95 -40.16 42.70
CA SER A 141 27.80 -40.35 44.15
C SER A 141 26.34 -40.18 44.59
N ASP A 142 25.82 -41.23 45.22
CA ASP A 142 24.61 -41.21 46.04
C ASP A 142 24.77 -40.29 47.27
N CYS A 143 23.66 -39.73 47.75
CA CYS A 143 23.31 -39.56 49.18
C CYS A 143 21.82 -39.21 49.32
N ALA A 144 21.05 -40.12 49.93
CA ALA A 144 19.78 -39.84 50.61
C ALA A 144 20.07 -39.02 51.91
N VAL A 145 19.17 -38.33 52.65
CA VAL A 145 17.78 -38.57 53.09
C VAL A 145 17.16 -37.19 53.59
N PRO A 146 16.10 -37.06 54.43
CA PRO A 146 14.74 -36.56 54.13
C PRO A 146 14.35 -35.20 54.75
N GLY A 147 13.14 -34.69 54.44
CA GLY A 147 12.40 -33.83 55.38
C GLY A 147 11.47 -32.73 54.82
N VAL A 148 10.20 -33.10 54.60
CA VAL A 148 8.95 -32.38 54.97
C VAL A 148 9.00 -30.84 55.16
N LEU A 149 8.24 -30.08 54.34
CA LEU A 149 7.02 -29.33 54.74
C LEU A 149 6.52 -28.37 53.64
N SER A 150 5.25 -28.56 53.27
CA SER A 150 4.18 -27.56 53.07
C SER A 150 4.46 -26.22 52.37
N GLY A 151 3.78 -25.96 51.25
CA GLY A 151 3.66 -24.61 50.68
C GLY A 151 2.96 -24.52 49.32
N SER A 152 1.63 -24.39 49.36
CA SER A 152 0.73 -23.71 48.41
C SER A 152 1.14 -23.53 46.93
N ASN A 153 0.37 -24.18 46.05
CA ASN A 153 0.22 -23.89 44.63
C ASN A 153 -0.11 -22.42 44.33
N SER A 154 0.67 -21.79 43.45
CA SER A 154 0.20 -20.77 42.51
C SER A 154 1.02 -20.84 41.23
N TYR A 155 0.34 -21.21 40.15
CA TYR A 155 0.86 -21.52 38.83
C TYR A 155 1.14 -20.21 38.07
N CYS A 156 2.42 -19.87 37.84
CA CYS A 156 2.84 -18.87 36.86
C CYS A 156 3.64 -19.61 35.77
N GLY A 157 2.97 -19.94 34.66
CA GLY A 157 3.60 -20.50 33.48
C GLY A 157 4.17 -19.38 32.61
N GLU A 158 5.46 -19.11 32.76
CA GLU A 158 6.24 -18.37 31.76
C GLU A 158 6.53 -19.31 30.59
N PHE A 159 5.90 -19.05 29.44
CA PHE A 159 6.17 -19.72 28.18
C PHE A 159 7.37 -19.03 27.52
N SER A 160 8.58 -19.46 27.89
CA SER A 160 9.82 -19.00 27.27
C SER A 160 9.98 -19.56 25.86
N ASP A 161 10.43 -18.68 24.97
CA ASP A 161 10.73 -18.86 23.56
C ASP A 161 11.41 -20.19 23.19
N GLY A 162 10.71 -20.98 22.39
CA GLY A 162 11.22 -22.17 21.69
C GLY A 162 11.25 -21.98 20.17
N LYS A 163 11.61 -20.79 19.67
CA LYS A 163 11.64 -20.48 18.22
C LYS A 163 13.02 -20.42 17.58
N GLU A 164 14.11 -20.61 18.34
CA GLU A 164 15.46 -20.29 17.84
C GLU A 164 16.35 -21.50 17.52
N LEU A 165 15.79 -22.71 17.37
CA LEU A 165 16.60 -23.91 17.10
C LEU A 165 16.24 -24.70 15.83
N VAL A 166 15.30 -24.20 15.01
CA VAL A 166 14.94 -24.86 13.72
C VAL A 166 15.36 -24.05 12.48
N ALA A 167 15.81 -22.80 12.64
CA ALA A 167 16.31 -21.99 11.52
C ALA A 167 17.75 -22.34 11.09
N SER A 168 18.51 -23.10 11.89
CA SER A 168 19.94 -23.33 11.65
C SER A 168 20.27 -24.60 10.86
N ALA A 169 19.30 -25.48 10.55
CA ALA A 169 19.59 -26.79 9.96
C ALA A 169 19.07 -26.99 8.52
N VAL A 170 18.37 -26.01 7.93
CA VAL A 170 17.89 -26.09 6.54
C VAL A 170 18.21 -24.80 5.79
N THR A 171 19.47 -24.39 5.86
CA THR A 171 20.07 -23.54 4.82
C THR A 171 21.15 -24.36 4.12
N SER A 172 20.77 -25.54 3.61
CA SER A 172 21.49 -26.05 2.46
C SER A 172 21.41 -24.95 1.40
N VAL A 173 22.56 -24.52 0.92
CA VAL A 173 22.69 -23.47 -0.08
C VAL A 173 22.01 -23.99 -1.34
N VAL A 174 20.71 -23.73 -1.48
CA VAL A 174 19.95 -24.06 -2.67
C VAL A 174 20.53 -23.19 -3.78
N ASP A 175 21.15 -23.82 -4.77
CA ASP A 175 21.71 -23.10 -5.91
C ASP A 175 20.58 -22.65 -6.85
N TRP A 176 20.21 -21.36 -6.75
CA TRP A 176 19.16 -20.74 -7.56
C TRP A 176 19.59 -20.40 -9.01
N SER A 177 20.76 -20.88 -9.45
CA SER A 177 21.31 -20.57 -10.78
C SER A 177 20.42 -21.09 -11.92
N LYS A 178 19.74 -22.21 -11.68
CA LYS A 178 18.87 -22.88 -12.65
C LYS A 178 17.52 -22.15 -12.77
N GLU A 179 16.95 -21.74 -11.64
CA GLU A 179 15.73 -20.95 -11.50
C GLU A 179 15.85 -19.61 -12.23
N LYS A 180 16.98 -18.90 -12.06
CA LYS A 180 17.21 -17.62 -12.76
C LYS A 180 17.19 -17.80 -14.29
N LYS A 181 17.80 -18.89 -14.80
CA LYS A 181 17.80 -19.19 -16.24
C LYS A 181 16.39 -19.49 -16.74
N VAL A 182 15.67 -20.37 -16.04
CA VAL A 182 14.28 -20.74 -16.34
C VAL A 182 13.38 -19.50 -16.34
N PHE A 183 13.50 -18.66 -15.31
CA PHE A 183 12.69 -17.46 -15.16
C PHE A 183 12.93 -16.42 -16.27
N LYS A 184 14.19 -16.25 -16.72
CA LYS A 184 14.53 -15.36 -17.84
C LYS A 184 13.94 -15.82 -19.18
N LEU A 185 13.76 -17.12 -19.36
CA LEU A 185 13.17 -17.70 -20.57
C LEU A 185 11.64 -17.61 -20.59
N LEU A 186 11.00 -17.52 -19.42
CA LEU A 186 9.56 -17.39 -19.32
C LEU A 186 9.11 -15.98 -19.72
N SER A 187 8.22 -15.93 -20.71
CA SER A 187 7.62 -14.70 -21.23
C SER A 187 6.18 -14.51 -20.72
N LYS A 188 5.48 -13.49 -21.23
CA LYS A 188 4.03 -13.32 -21.01
C LYS A 188 3.19 -14.36 -21.76
N GLN A 189 3.72 -14.99 -22.80
CA GLN A 189 3.04 -16.05 -23.53
C GLN A 189 3.29 -17.41 -22.86
N PRO A 190 2.30 -18.31 -22.80
CA PRO A 190 2.48 -19.65 -22.25
C PRO A 190 3.56 -20.43 -23.02
N ILE A 191 4.50 -21.04 -22.32
CA ILE A 191 5.53 -21.89 -22.91
C ILE A 191 5.37 -23.32 -22.38
N LYS A 192 5.40 -24.30 -23.29
CA LYS A 192 5.34 -25.72 -22.93
C LYS A 192 6.61 -26.18 -22.22
N PHE A 193 6.47 -27.12 -21.28
CA PHE A 193 7.57 -27.73 -20.53
C PHE A 193 8.74 -28.18 -21.42
N ASP A 194 8.46 -28.94 -22.48
CA ASP A 194 9.49 -29.50 -23.38
C ASP A 194 10.29 -28.43 -24.12
N ALA A 195 9.61 -27.36 -24.55
CA ALA A 195 10.24 -26.22 -25.19
C ALA A 195 11.15 -25.47 -24.22
N LEU A 196 10.73 -25.36 -22.94
CA LEU A 196 11.52 -24.75 -21.90
C LEU A 196 12.78 -25.57 -21.60
N GLY A 197 12.68 -26.89 -21.51
CA GLY A 197 13.82 -27.77 -21.29
C GLY A 197 14.86 -27.71 -22.41
N SER A 198 14.39 -27.71 -23.66
CA SER A 198 15.26 -27.57 -24.84
C SER A 198 16.00 -26.24 -24.86
N THR A 199 15.34 -25.16 -24.45
CA THR A 199 15.91 -23.80 -24.48
C THR A 199 16.83 -23.55 -23.28
N ALA A 200 16.46 -24.02 -22.08
CA ALA A 200 17.22 -23.82 -20.85
C ALA A 200 18.49 -24.70 -20.78
N LYS A 201 18.55 -25.78 -21.57
CA LYS A 201 19.60 -26.81 -21.52
C LYS A 201 19.78 -27.37 -20.10
N LEU A 202 18.66 -27.61 -19.42
CA LEU A 202 18.62 -28.21 -18.08
C LEU A 202 18.11 -29.65 -18.19
N SER A 203 18.55 -30.51 -17.26
CA SER A 203 17.94 -31.83 -17.12
C SER A 203 16.45 -31.69 -16.76
N ILE A 204 15.63 -32.68 -17.13
CA ILE A 204 14.19 -32.66 -16.84
C ILE A 204 13.94 -32.55 -15.32
N GLY A 205 14.77 -33.22 -14.52
CA GLY A 205 14.70 -33.13 -13.05
C GLY A 205 14.99 -31.72 -12.54
N ASP A 206 16.08 -31.11 -13.00
CA ASP A 206 16.46 -29.75 -12.61
C ASP A 206 15.44 -28.70 -13.04
N LEU A 207 14.91 -28.83 -14.25
CA LEU A 207 13.87 -27.94 -14.76
C LEU A 207 12.61 -28.04 -13.90
N SER A 208 12.20 -29.26 -13.56
CA SER A 208 11.03 -29.50 -12.72
C SER A 208 11.19 -28.87 -11.34
N VAL A 209 12.34 -29.08 -10.69
CA VAL A 209 12.64 -28.47 -9.38
C VAL A 209 12.62 -26.95 -9.47
N ALA A 210 13.26 -26.38 -10.50
CA ALA A 210 13.31 -24.94 -10.69
C ALA A 210 11.91 -24.34 -10.91
N LEU A 211 11.06 -24.99 -11.69
CA LEU A 211 9.67 -24.56 -11.91
C LEU A 211 8.84 -24.65 -10.63
N VAL A 212 8.99 -25.72 -9.83
CA VAL A 212 8.30 -25.85 -8.54
C VAL A 212 8.72 -24.74 -7.58
N HIS A 213 10.02 -24.43 -7.48
CA HIS A 213 10.49 -23.32 -6.65
C HIS A 213 9.93 -21.97 -7.10
N LEU A 214 9.92 -21.69 -8.41
CA LEU A 214 9.33 -20.47 -8.95
C LEU A 214 7.82 -20.40 -8.73
N GLU A 215 7.11 -21.53 -8.81
CA GLU A 215 5.66 -21.63 -8.57
C GLU A 215 5.33 -21.40 -7.10
N LEU A 216 6.08 -22.02 -6.18
CA LEU A 216 5.95 -21.79 -4.73
C LEU A 216 6.26 -20.33 -4.36
N GLY A 217 7.19 -19.68 -5.05
CA GLY A 217 7.47 -18.25 -4.92
C GLY A 217 6.39 -17.32 -5.51
N GLY A 218 5.36 -17.87 -6.16
CA GLY A 218 4.32 -17.08 -6.83
C GLY A 218 4.82 -16.28 -8.04
N LEU A 219 5.99 -16.66 -8.59
CA LEU A 219 6.64 -15.96 -9.70
C LEU A 219 6.16 -16.50 -11.07
N ILE A 220 5.64 -17.72 -11.10
CA ILE A 220 5.11 -18.36 -12.31
C ILE A 220 3.77 -19.05 -11.99
N ARG A 221 2.96 -19.26 -13.02
CA ARG A 221 1.72 -20.03 -12.93
C ARG A 221 1.73 -21.20 -13.88
N THR A 222 1.30 -22.36 -13.40
CA THR A 222 1.04 -23.53 -14.24
C THR A 222 -0.35 -23.43 -14.88
N LEU A 223 -0.41 -23.65 -16.19
CA LEU A 223 -1.62 -23.73 -17.00
C LEU A 223 -1.86 -25.19 -17.47
N PRO A 224 -3.10 -25.56 -17.82
CA PRO A 224 -3.40 -26.88 -18.35
C PRO A 224 -2.53 -27.23 -19.57
N GLY A 225 -2.11 -28.49 -19.66
CA GLY A 225 -1.24 -28.96 -20.74
C GLY A 225 0.24 -28.65 -20.53
N HIS A 226 0.70 -28.61 -19.27
CA HIS A 226 2.11 -28.39 -18.89
C HIS A 226 2.71 -27.12 -19.51
N GLN A 227 1.92 -26.05 -19.48
CA GLN A 227 2.36 -24.74 -19.92
C GLN A 227 2.64 -23.87 -18.71
N TYR A 228 3.68 -23.07 -18.80
CA TYR A 228 4.10 -22.17 -17.75
C TYR A 228 4.07 -20.74 -18.28
N VAL A 229 3.52 -19.84 -17.48
CA VAL A 229 3.51 -18.41 -17.78
C VAL A 229 4.12 -17.66 -16.61
N ARG A 230 4.90 -16.61 -16.91
CA ARG A 230 5.43 -15.73 -15.86
C ARG A 230 4.25 -15.03 -15.19
N GLN A 231 4.08 -15.26 -13.89
CA GLN A 231 3.06 -14.59 -13.10
C GLN A 231 3.68 -13.26 -12.66
N ARG A 232 3.04 -12.14 -12.99
CA ARG A 232 3.37 -10.89 -12.31
C ARG A 232 3.14 -11.17 -10.82
N LEU A 233 4.11 -10.80 -9.98
CA LEU A 233 3.94 -10.72 -8.52
C LEU A 233 2.85 -9.68 -8.27
N LEU A 234 1.62 -10.10 -8.52
CA LEU A 234 0.45 -9.48 -7.99
C LEU A 234 0.56 -9.89 -6.53
N TRP A 235 1.18 -9.03 -5.73
CA TRP A 235 0.69 -8.76 -4.39
C TRP A 235 -0.75 -8.22 -4.50
N THR A 236 -1.61 -8.99 -5.14
CA THR A 236 -3.03 -8.96 -4.92
C THR A 236 -3.21 -9.93 -3.79
N ASP A 237 -3.50 -9.38 -2.62
CA ASP A 237 -4.39 -10.04 -1.68
C ASP A 237 -5.40 -10.87 -2.46
N LYS A 238 -5.63 -12.10 -1.97
CA LYS A 238 -6.58 -13.09 -2.51
C LYS A 238 -8.05 -12.60 -2.55
N SER A 239 -8.31 -11.29 -2.64
CA SER A 239 -9.61 -10.63 -2.67
C SER A 239 -10.05 -10.15 -4.07
N SER A 240 -9.19 -10.12 -5.09
CA SER A 240 -9.51 -9.48 -6.38
C SER A 240 -9.71 -10.44 -7.56
N SER A 241 -10.72 -11.32 -7.48
CA SER A 241 -11.30 -11.86 -8.72
C SER A 241 -12.80 -12.18 -8.60
N LYS A 242 -13.58 -11.25 -8.03
CA LYS A 242 -14.98 -11.02 -8.42
C LYS A 242 -15.26 -9.54 -8.30
N SER A 243 -15.31 -8.84 -9.44
CA SER A 243 -15.61 -7.41 -9.60
C SER A 243 -17.03 -6.99 -9.15
N GLY A 244 -17.66 -7.77 -8.26
CA GLY A 244 -19.02 -7.58 -7.78
C GLY A 244 -19.14 -7.31 -6.28
N ASN A 245 -18.08 -7.46 -5.49
CA ASN A 245 -18.20 -7.13 -4.07
C ASN A 245 -18.10 -5.60 -3.91
N LYS A 246 -19.27 -4.95 -4.00
CA LYS A 246 -19.42 -3.54 -3.66
C LYS A 246 -18.99 -3.40 -2.21
N ASP A 247 -17.77 -2.90 -2.02
CA ASP A 247 -17.27 -2.68 -0.69
C ASP A 247 -18.11 -1.57 -0.05
N LYS A 248 -19.06 -1.98 0.79
CA LYS A 248 -20.09 -1.11 1.35
C LYS A 248 -19.50 0.02 2.19
N ARG A 249 -18.24 -0.11 2.63
CA ARG A 249 -17.54 0.93 3.40
C ARG A 249 -17.39 2.25 2.64
N PHE A 250 -17.39 2.23 1.31
CA PHE A 250 -17.24 3.43 0.48
C PHE A 250 -18.55 4.00 -0.08
N GLU A 251 -19.69 3.32 0.09
CA GLU A 251 -20.98 3.80 -0.42
C GLU A 251 -21.33 5.22 0.11
N PRO A 252 -21.12 5.54 1.41
CA PRO A 252 -21.35 6.90 1.90
C PRO A 252 -20.47 7.97 1.22
N PHE A 253 -19.23 7.61 0.85
CA PHE A 253 -18.36 8.51 0.08
C PHE A 253 -18.86 8.66 -1.37
N PHE A 254 -19.30 7.57 -2.02
CA PHE A 254 -19.85 7.62 -3.37
C PHE A 254 -21.12 8.47 -3.45
N ASP A 255 -21.98 8.38 -2.44
CA ASP A 255 -23.16 9.22 -2.27
C ASP A 255 -22.79 10.69 -2.09
N PHE A 256 -21.83 10.99 -1.19
CA PHE A 256 -21.30 12.34 -0.99
C PHE A 256 -20.79 12.95 -2.30
N ILE A 257 -19.98 12.21 -3.06
CA ILE A 257 -19.46 12.70 -4.34
C ILE A 257 -20.56 12.92 -5.38
N SER A 258 -21.51 11.98 -5.46
CA SER A 258 -22.57 12.04 -6.47
C SER A 258 -23.54 13.19 -6.21
N ARG A 259 -23.88 13.45 -4.94
CA ARG A 259 -24.78 14.54 -4.53
C ARG A 259 -24.11 15.91 -4.62
N THR A 260 -22.86 16.03 -4.18
CA THR A 260 -22.22 17.35 -4.02
C THR A 260 -21.41 17.78 -5.24
N PHE A 261 -20.73 16.84 -5.92
CA PHE A 261 -19.80 17.18 -7.01
C PHE A 261 -20.21 16.60 -8.37
N HIS A 262 -21.24 15.74 -8.41
CA HIS A 262 -21.68 15.01 -9.62
C HIS A 262 -20.58 14.14 -10.25
N GLY A 263 -19.60 13.74 -9.44
CA GLY A 263 -18.43 12.97 -9.87
C GLY A 263 -17.14 13.79 -9.96
N ILE A 264 -16.03 13.06 -9.96
CA ILE A 264 -14.68 13.63 -9.85
C ILE A 264 -13.75 13.01 -10.90
N SER A 265 -12.52 13.51 -10.99
CA SER A 265 -11.44 12.90 -11.77
C SER A 265 -10.46 12.19 -10.84
N ARG A 266 -9.81 11.12 -11.30
CA ARG A 266 -8.80 10.37 -10.52
C ARG A 266 -7.69 11.28 -9.99
N LYS A 267 -7.24 12.25 -10.81
CA LYS A 267 -6.22 13.26 -10.43
C LYS A 267 -6.45 13.93 -9.07
N TYR A 268 -7.71 14.15 -8.68
CA TYR A 268 -8.05 14.89 -7.46
C TYR A 268 -8.75 14.02 -6.39
N LEU A 269 -8.86 12.70 -6.60
CA LEU A 269 -9.46 11.76 -5.64
C LEU A 269 -9.05 12.02 -4.18
N GLN A 270 -7.75 12.12 -3.90
CA GLN A 270 -7.25 12.33 -2.53
C GLN A 270 -7.74 13.64 -1.92
N LEU A 271 -7.87 14.73 -2.70
CA LEU A 271 -8.41 16.00 -2.20
C LEU A 271 -9.88 15.85 -1.78
N TYR A 272 -10.66 15.13 -2.58
CA TYR A 272 -12.07 14.89 -2.26
C TYR A 272 -12.26 13.91 -1.10
N LEU A 273 -11.34 12.95 -0.91
CA LEU A 273 -11.28 12.13 0.30
C LEU A 273 -10.96 12.97 1.54
N GLY A 274 -10.06 13.96 1.42
CA GLY A 274 -9.81 14.95 2.48
C GLY A 274 -11.05 15.79 2.82
N ALA A 275 -11.79 16.24 1.82
CA ALA A 275 -13.06 16.94 2.02
C ALA A 275 -14.11 16.05 2.72
N TYR A 276 -14.22 14.80 2.30
CA TYR A 276 -15.12 13.83 2.93
C TYR A 276 -14.70 13.49 4.37
N PHE A 277 -13.41 13.40 4.64
CA PHE A 277 -12.87 13.24 5.97
C PHE A 277 -13.30 14.40 6.89
N CYS A 278 -13.24 15.65 6.42
CA CYS A 278 -13.76 16.80 7.15
C CYS A 278 -15.26 16.69 7.41
N TYR A 279 -16.02 16.25 6.39
CA TYR A 279 -17.47 16.09 6.46
C TYR A 279 -17.92 15.07 7.51
N VAL A 280 -17.23 13.92 7.62
CA VAL A 280 -17.65 12.84 8.52
C VAL A 280 -17.02 12.92 9.92
N ALA A 281 -15.74 13.32 10.03
CA ALA A 281 -15.03 13.35 11.31
C ALA A 281 -15.33 14.62 12.12
N ARG A 282 -16.61 14.93 12.35
CA ARG A 282 -17.07 16.18 13.00
C ARG A 282 -16.50 16.41 14.38
N VAL A 283 -16.38 15.34 15.18
CA VAL A 283 -15.79 15.39 16.51
C VAL A 283 -14.33 15.89 16.45
N ARG A 284 -13.61 15.55 15.37
CA ARG A 284 -12.24 16.02 15.13
C ARG A 284 -12.20 17.43 14.56
N TRP A 285 -13.13 17.77 13.67
CA TRP A 285 -13.21 19.06 12.97
C TRP A 285 -14.18 20.05 13.62
N GLY A 286 -14.01 20.27 14.93
CA GLY A 286 -14.74 21.33 15.63
C GLY A 286 -14.39 22.74 15.14
N VAL A 287 -15.16 23.73 15.58
CA VAL A 287 -15.02 25.14 15.18
C VAL A 287 -13.57 25.63 15.33
N GLY A 288 -13.02 26.20 14.26
CA GLY A 288 -11.67 26.76 14.19
C GLY A 288 -10.54 25.74 14.00
N ARG A 289 -10.80 24.43 13.99
CA ARG A 289 -9.76 23.39 13.82
C ARG A 289 -9.17 23.38 12.41
N LEU A 290 -10.00 23.56 11.37
CA LEU A 290 -9.54 23.68 9.99
C LEU A 290 -8.77 24.98 9.78
N PHE A 291 -9.23 26.08 10.39
CA PHE A 291 -8.48 27.33 10.38
C PHE A 291 -7.10 27.17 11.04
N ALA A 292 -7.04 26.54 12.21
CA ALA A 292 -5.78 26.24 12.90
C ALA A 292 -4.86 25.33 12.06
N ALA A 293 -5.40 24.31 11.38
CA ALA A 293 -4.65 23.49 10.44
C ALA A 293 -4.10 24.31 9.27
N CYS A 294 -4.89 25.23 8.73
CA CYS A 294 -4.44 26.16 7.69
C CYS A 294 -3.30 27.06 8.19
N LEU A 295 -3.36 27.55 9.43
CA LEU A 295 -2.27 28.35 10.02
C LEU A 295 -0.97 27.55 10.24
N ARG A 296 -1.07 26.27 10.58
CA ARG A 296 0.09 25.35 10.68
C ARG A 296 0.68 25.01 9.32
N SER A 297 -0.13 25.05 8.27
CA SER A 297 0.30 24.69 6.92
C SER A 297 1.16 25.79 6.26
N ARG A 298 2.18 25.37 5.50
CA ARG A 298 2.98 26.27 4.67
C ARG A 298 2.14 26.83 3.52
N ARG A 299 2.54 27.99 2.98
CA ARG A 299 1.92 28.58 1.78
C ARG A 299 1.70 27.55 0.67
N ILE A 300 0.44 27.37 0.27
CA ILE A 300 0.06 26.52 -0.87
C ILE A 300 -0.08 27.39 -2.12
N THR A 301 0.88 27.24 -3.05
CA THR A 301 0.88 27.97 -4.32
C THR A 301 -0.11 27.36 -5.31
N HIS A 302 -0.61 28.18 -6.24
CA HIS A 302 -1.48 27.69 -7.32
C HIS A 302 -0.79 26.60 -8.15
N ARG A 303 0.53 26.74 -8.39
CA ARG A 303 1.34 25.74 -9.08
C ARG A 303 1.33 24.39 -8.36
N LYS A 304 1.42 24.38 -7.02
CA LYS A 304 1.36 23.14 -6.22
C LYS A 304 0.00 22.45 -6.38
N VAL A 305 -1.09 23.22 -6.41
CA VAL A 305 -2.45 22.69 -6.64
C VAL A 305 -2.58 22.09 -8.04
N LEU A 306 -2.11 22.78 -9.07
CA LEU A 306 -2.17 22.27 -10.45
C LEU A 306 -1.30 21.03 -10.67
N ALA A 307 -0.14 20.96 -9.99
CA ALA A 307 0.76 19.83 -10.02
C ALA A 307 0.30 18.66 -9.14
N PHE A 308 -0.75 18.84 -8.33
CA PHE A 308 -1.27 17.79 -7.48
C PHE A 308 -1.82 16.65 -8.33
N VAL A 309 -1.39 15.43 -8.03
CA VAL A 309 -1.90 14.19 -8.62
C VAL A 309 -2.09 13.22 -7.46
N SER A 310 -3.30 12.68 -7.30
CA SER A 310 -3.57 11.66 -6.28
C SER A 310 -2.60 10.49 -6.43
N PRO A 311 -2.07 9.95 -5.32
CA PRO A 311 -1.31 8.71 -5.35
C PRO A 311 -2.17 7.53 -5.81
N HIS A 312 -1.54 6.41 -6.14
CA HIS A 312 -2.26 5.17 -6.48
C HIS A 312 -2.94 4.58 -5.24
N VAL A 313 -2.19 4.48 -4.15
CA VAL A 313 -2.72 4.17 -2.82
C VAL A 313 -3.15 5.48 -2.16
N VAL A 314 -4.45 5.60 -1.86
CA VAL A 314 -5.07 6.79 -1.28
C VAL A 314 -5.42 6.56 0.17
N ALA A 315 -5.17 7.57 1.02
CA ALA A 315 -5.60 7.54 2.41
C ALA A 315 -7.09 7.89 2.50
N TYR A 316 -7.85 7.19 3.35
CA TYR A 316 -9.29 7.40 3.52
C TYR A 316 -9.72 7.25 4.99
N TYR A 317 -10.81 7.92 5.35
CA TYR A 317 -11.38 7.85 6.69
C TYR A 317 -12.60 6.94 6.72
N THR A 318 -12.57 5.90 7.54
CA THR A 318 -13.73 5.09 7.93
C THR A 318 -14.25 5.57 9.28
N PRO A 319 -15.52 5.97 9.37
CA PRO A 319 -16.13 6.24 10.66
C PRO A 319 -16.17 4.91 11.42
N LYS A 320 -15.49 4.85 12.57
CA LYS A 320 -15.70 3.72 13.48
C LYS A 320 -17.17 3.75 13.86
N ALA A 321 -17.87 2.64 13.66
CA ALA A 321 -19.24 2.49 14.11
C ALA A 321 -19.24 2.83 15.59
N ASP A 322 -19.79 3.99 15.94
CA ASP A 322 -19.83 4.48 17.30
C ASP A 322 -20.78 3.54 18.04
N ARG A 323 -20.24 2.51 18.70
CA ARG A 323 -21.02 1.44 19.35
C ARG A 323 -21.78 1.92 20.59
N SER A 324 -21.76 3.23 20.85
CA SER A 324 -22.26 3.86 22.08
C SER A 324 -23.45 4.80 21.85
N ARG A 325 -24.28 4.58 20.82
CA ARG A 325 -25.60 5.20 20.72
C ARG A 325 -26.70 4.15 20.74
#